data_AF-A0A640S954-F1
#
_entry.id   AF-A0A640S954-F1
#
_cell.length_a   1.000
_cell.length_b   1.000
_cell.length_c   1.000
_cell.angle_alpha   90.00
_cell.angle_beta   90.00
_cell.angle_gamma   90.00
#
_symmetry.space_group_name_H-M   'P 1'
#
loop_
_entity.id
_entity.type
_entity.pdbx_description
1 polymer ?
#
loop_
_entity_poly.entity_id
_entity_poly.type
_entity_poly.pdbx_seq_one_letter_code
_entity_poly.pdbx_strand_id
1 'polypeptide(L)' 'MTVACGFSGHGFKFLPVVGEIVTDLALTGATAHPIELFDPRRPAAAAA' A
#
# COMPACT_ATOMS: atom_id res chain seq x y z
N MET A 1 5.81 -6.15 -10.25
CA MET A 1 4.39 -6.48 -9.97
C MET A 1 3.97 -5.65 -8.77
N THR A 2 2.90 -4.87 -8.91
CA THR A 2 2.36 -4.02 -7.84
C THR A 2 1.07 -4.66 -7.33
N VAL A 3 0.91 -4.76 -6.01
CA VAL A 3 -0.28 -5.34 -5.38
C VAL A 3 -0.80 -4.36 -4.33
N ALA A 4 -2.11 -4.11 -4.36
CA ALA A 4 -2.81 -3.36 -3.33
C ALA A 4 -3.93 -4.24 -2.76
N CYS A 5 -3.67 -4.84 -1.60
CA CYS A 5 -4.57 -5.77 -0.93
C CYS A 5 -4.40 -5.68 0.60
N GLY A 6 -5.16 -6.47 1.36
CA GLY A 6 -5.00 -6.54 2.81
C GLY A 6 -5.51 -5.30 3.56
N PHE A 7 -6.53 -4.62 3.03
CA PHE A 7 -7.10 -3.39 3.59
C PHE A 7 -7.90 -3.57 4.90
N SER A 8 -8.02 -4.81 5.40
CA SER A 8 -8.63 -5.14 6.70
C SER A 8 -10.00 -4.49 6.97
N GLY A 9 -10.84 -4.35 5.93
CA GLY A 9 -12.19 -3.77 6.03
C GLY A 9 -12.28 -2.25 6.04
N HIS A 10 -11.15 -1.53 5.98
CA HIS A 10 -11.12 -0.06 6.16
C HIS A 10 -10.44 0.71 5.00
N GLY A 11 -10.16 0.04 3.89
CA GLY A 11 -9.45 0.62 2.74
C GLY A 11 -10.26 1.61 1.89
N PHE A 12 -11.60 1.52 1.93
CA PHE A 12 -12.46 2.26 1.00
C PHE A 12 -12.22 3.77 1.01
N LYS A 13 -12.07 4.36 2.21
CA LYS A 13 -11.85 5.80 2.36
C LYS A 13 -10.50 6.29 1.79
N PHE A 14 -9.57 5.36 1.54
CA PHE A 14 -8.25 5.65 1.01
C PHE A 14 -8.11 5.31 -0.48
N LEU A 15 -9.14 4.74 -1.12
CA LEU A 15 -9.03 4.30 -2.51
C LEU A 15 -8.57 5.38 -3.50
N PRO A 16 -8.97 6.67 -3.39
CA PRO A 16 -8.44 7.70 -4.27
C PRO A 16 -6.91 7.81 -4.21
N VAL A 17 -6.34 7.97 -3.02
CA VAL A 17 -4.87 8.08 -2.84
C VAL A 17 -4.15 6.76 -3.09
N VAL A 18 -4.77 5.61 -2.78
CA VAL A 18 -4.22 4.29 -3.12
C VAL A 18 -4.15 4.11 -4.64
N GLY A 19 -5.13 4.63 -5.39
CA GLY A 19 -5.10 4.61 -6.86
C GLY A 19 -3.94 5.40 -7.44
N GLU A 20 -3.67 6.59 -6.89
CA GLU A 20 -2.51 7.41 -7.24
C GLU A 20 -1.20 6.66 -6.95
N ILE A 21 -1.04 6.12 -5.74
CA ILE A 21 0.12 5.33 -5.34
C ILE A 21 0.34 4.12 -6.26
N VAL A 22 -0.70 3.36 -6.56
CA VAL A 22 -0.60 2.16 -7.41
C VAL A 22 -0.22 2.54 -8.83
N THR A 23 -0.75 3.65 -9.35
CA THR A 23 -0.40 4.19 -10.67
C THR A 23 1.10 4.53 -10.73
N ASP A 24 1.57 5.32 -9.76
CA ASP A 24 2.97 5.71 -9.64
C ASP A 24 3.90 4.48 -9.56
N LEU A 25 3.59 3.53 -8.68
CA LEU A 25 4.38 2.31 -8.51
C LEU A 25 4.36 1.41 -9.75
N ALA A 26 3.22 1.31 -10.44
CA ALA A 26 3.10 0.48 -11.64
C ALA A 26 3.86 1.06 -12.84
N LEU A 27 3.89 2.39 -12.97
CA LEU A 27 4.52 3.08 -14.11
C LEU A 27 5.98 3.42 -13.88
N THR A 28 6.35 3.80 -12.66
CA THR A 28 7.68 4.37 -12.35
C THR A 28 8.46 3.58 -11.30
N GLY A 29 7.79 2.73 -10.53
CA GLY A 29 8.41 1.97 -9.45
C GLY A 29 8.65 2.75 -8.15
N ALA A 30 8.23 4.01 -8.07
CA ALA A 30 8.33 4.85 -6.88
C ALA A 30 7.07 5.70 -6.71
N THR A 31 6.82 6.24 -5.52
CA THR A 31 5.76 7.22 -5.25
C THR A 31 6.26 8.23 -4.21
N ALA A 32 5.66 9.42 -4.16
CA ALA A 32 5.98 10.44 -3.16
C ALA A 32 5.35 10.16 -1.79
N HIS A 33 4.35 9.27 -1.73
CA HIS A 33 3.68 8.94 -0.47
C HIS A 33 4.54 8.00 0.39
N PRO A 34 4.62 8.23 1.71
CA PRO A 34 5.36 7.36 2.62
C PRO A 34 4.57 6.06 2.85
N ILE A 35 4.97 4.99 2.16
CA ILE A 35 4.27 3.69 2.16
C ILE A 35 5.07 2.56 2.81
N GLU A 36 6.17 2.88 3.50
CA GLU A 36 7.11 1.90 4.08
C GLU A 36 6.44 0.98 5.10
N LEU A 37 5.41 1.47 5.81
CA LEU A 37 4.61 0.67 6.74
C LEU A 37 3.81 -0.45 6.05
N PHE A 38 3.60 -0.35 4.74
CA PHE A 38 2.85 -1.32 3.94
C PHE A 38 3.77 -2.20 3.07
N ASP A 39 5.09 -2.17 3.30
CA ASP A 39 6.01 -3.09 2.61
C ASP A 39 5.61 -4.55 2.91
N PRO A 40 5.35 -5.37 1.88
CA PRO A 40 4.94 -6.77 2.07
C PRO A 40 5.99 -7.62 2.80
N ARG A 41 7.24 -7.16 2.89
CA ARG A 41 8.35 -7.82 3.60
C ARG A 41 8.47 -7.36 5.05
N ARG A 42 7.69 -6.37 5.49
CA ARG A 42 7.71 -5.91 6.88
C ARG A 42 7.28 -7.06 7.81
N PRO A 43 8.00 -7.33 8.91
CA PRO A 43 7.57 -8.31 9.90
C PRO A 43 6.18 -7.97 10.44
N ALA A 44 5.31 -8.97 10.52
CA ALA A 44 4.01 -8.79 11.16
C ALA A 44 4.21 -8.46 12.65
N ALA A 45 3.36 -7.59 13.19
CA ALA A 45 3.26 -7.46 14.64
C ALA A 45 2.81 -8.81 15.21
N ALA A 46 3.45 -9.24 16.31
CA ALA A 46 2.99 -10.42 17.02
C ALA A 46 1.55 -10.21 17.47
N ALA A 47 0.67 -11.17 17.20
CA ALA A 47 -0.66 -11.18 17.80
C ALA A 47 -0.50 -11.33 19.31
N ALA A 48 -1.16 -10.44 20.06
CA ALA A 48 -1.20 -10.48 21.52
C ALA A 48 -2.09 -11.62 22.03
#